data_AF-A0A2S6BSD3-F1
#
_entry.id   AF-A0A2S6BSD3-F1
#
_cell.length_a   1.000
_cell.length_b   1.000
_cell.length_c   1.000
_cell.angle_alpha   90.00
_cell.angle_beta   90.00
_cell.angle_gamma   90.00
#
_symmetry.space_group_name_H-M   'P 1'
#
loop_
_entity.id
_entity.type
_entity.pdbx_description
1 polymer ?
#
loop_
_entity_poly.entity_id
_entity_poly.type
_entity_poly.pdbx_seq_one_letter_code
_entity_poly.pdbx_strand_id
1 'polypeptide(L)'
;MASTNTNRPAPISFLDLPLEMKTQVLSNLPAREVQAARGICSEMRDVIDATGSQVLILNPMRARAEAKIDEELRALMWYPCPLSLRDYVFSFQKRRGIWKHPLKTRFPIRVASVQWAKLKMGEAETAVDQQAFDRIINSLFSIACLFAHAHDQTYYPELKALRANTNTGFPRLRALLMPNVSNIDEFFSSIDNLPFGFSLKELTKLGLPLDRQELGASYTEIIEKRVFGPTTAIPCAPSARLAIPPYVLTRMVVFDERQGNVTTGNPLPFIQPGICTVTQIRAILDVNSIPEPGNVFGFCLRTRWAHSLFVSALHGRVLAEWQKAAILEELYLF
;
A
#
# COMPACT_ATOMS: atom_id res chain seq x y z
N MET A 1 29.79 15.93 63.17
CA MET A 1 28.77 15.13 62.45
C MET A 1 28.22 16.00 61.32
N ALA A 2 28.72 15.80 60.10
CA ALA A 2 28.24 16.51 58.92
C ALA A 2 27.09 15.70 58.30
N SER A 3 25.89 16.28 58.30
CA SER A 3 24.75 15.75 57.55
C SER A 3 24.89 16.22 56.10
N THR A 4 25.32 15.32 55.21
CA THR A 4 25.30 15.55 53.76
C THR A 4 23.89 15.36 53.25
N ASN A 5 23.17 16.47 53.07
CA ASN A 5 21.94 16.54 52.29
C ASN A 5 22.21 16.15 50.83
N THR A 6 21.85 14.93 50.46
CA THR A 6 21.76 14.51 49.07
C THR A 6 20.42 14.99 48.49
N ASN A 7 20.35 16.28 48.13
CA ASN A 7 19.29 16.80 47.27
C ASN A 7 19.44 16.16 45.87
N ARG A 8 18.86 14.97 45.68
CA ARG A 8 18.57 14.49 44.32
C ARG A 8 17.43 15.36 43.79
N PRO A 9 17.61 16.06 42.64
CA PRO A 9 16.50 16.77 42.03
C PRO A 9 15.37 15.77 41.77
N ALA A 10 14.16 16.11 42.21
CA ALA A 10 12.97 15.32 41.92
C ALA A 10 12.85 15.13 40.40
N PRO A 11 12.48 13.93 39.93
CA PRO A 11 12.27 13.71 38.51
C PRO A 11 11.19 14.66 38.01
N ILE A 12 11.53 15.47 37.01
CA ILE A 12 10.60 16.41 36.36
C ILE A 12 9.44 15.60 35.80
N SER A 13 8.24 15.80 36.33
CA SER A 13 7.02 15.20 35.82
C SER A 13 6.59 15.91 34.55
N PHE A 14 5.84 15.22 33.68
CA PHE A 14 5.18 15.86 32.54
C PHE A 14 4.31 17.06 32.97
N LEU A 15 3.70 16.97 34.15
CA LEU A 15 2.88 18.04 34.73
C LEU A 15 3.72 19.27 35.15
N ASP A 16 5.02 19.10 35.37
CA ASP A 16 5.91 20.21 35.73
C ASP A 16 6.43 20.97 34.49
N LEU A 17 6.13 20.48 33.28
CA LEU A 17 6.56 21.11 32.03
C LEU A 17 5.78 22.39 31.72
N PRO A 18 6.42 23.38 31.04
CA PRO A 18 5.72 24.50 30.46
C PRO A 18 4.62 24.06 29.48
N LEU A 19 3.58 24.88 29.33
CA LEU A 19 2.42 24.58 28.46
C LEU A 19 2.84 24.31 27.02
N GLU A 20 3.86 25.04 26.53
CA GLU A 20 4.43 24.88 25.19
C GLU A 20 5.02 23.47 25.01
N MET A 21 5.75 22.98 26.01
CA MET A 21 6.33 21.63 25.97
C MET A 21 5.25 20.55 26.12
N LYS A 22 4.25 20.76 26.98
CA LYS A 22 3.11 19.84 27.11
C LYS A 22 2.37 19.69 25.79
N THR A 23 2.03 20.80 25.15
CA THR A 23 1.34 20.81 23.85
C THR A 23 2.21 20.22 22.74
N GLN A 24 3.52 20.50 22.72
CA GLN A 24 4.44 19.88 21.76
C GLN A 24 4.50 18.36 21.91
N VAL A 25 4.61 17.83 23.14
CA VAL A 25 4.59 16.39 23.39
C VAL A 25 3.26 15.78 22.95
N LEU A 26 2.13 16.34 23.40
CA LEU A 26 0.80 15.87 23.04
C LEU A 26 0.55 15.91 21.53
N SER A 27 1.05 16.95 20.85
CA SER A 27 0.92 17.08 19.40
C SER A 27 1.57 15.93 18.63
N ASN A 28 2.59 15.28 19.18
CA ASN A 28 3.29 14.15 18.56
C ASN A 28 2.67 12.78 18.90
N LEU A 29 1.70 12.74 19.82
CA LEU A 29 1.02 11.50 20.17
C LEU A 29 -0.10 11.17 19.17
N PRO A 30 -0.41 9.88 18.96
CA PRO A 30 -1.62 9.45 18.28
C PRO A 30 -2.89 9.91 19.04
N ALA A 31 -3.98 10.11 18.32
CA ALA A 31 -5.26 10.57 18.86
C ALA A 31 -5.77 9.71 20.00
N ARG A 32 -5.61 8.39 19.89
CA ARG A 32 -6.01 7.45 20.94
C ARG A 32 -5.26 7.70 22.25
N GLU A 33 -3.99 8.09 22.18
CA GLU A 33 -3.13 8.34 23.33
C GLU A 33 -3.41 9.72 23.92
N VAL A 34 -3.69 10.73 23.08
CA VAL A 34 -4.20 12.03 23.53
C VAL A 34 -5.54 11.88 24.25
N GLN A 35 -6.49 11.09 23.71
CA GLN A 35 -7.77 10.83 24.36
C GLN A 35 -7.61 10.02 25.66
N ALA A 36 -6.67 9.07 25.70
CA ALA A 36 -6.35 8.37 26.94
C ALA A 36 -5.79 9.34 27.99
N ALA A 37 -4.84 10.20 27.61
CA ALA A 37 -4.24 11.21 28.49
C ALA A 37 -5.29 12.19 29.04
N ARG A 38 -6.23 12.63 28.21
CA ARG A 38 -7.39 13.45 28.61
C ARG A 38 -8.24 12.83 29.72
N GLY A 39 -8.23 11.49 29.82
CA GLY A 39 -8.95 10.72 30.84
C GLY A 39 -8.20 10.54 32.16
N ILE A 40 -6.89 10.81 32.22
CA ILE A 40 -6.04 10.49 33.38
C ILE A 40 -6.27 11.48 34.54
N CYS A 41 -6.17 12.78 34.28
CA CYS A 41 -6.34 13.82 35.31
C CYS A 41 -6.96 15.10 34.74
N SER A 42 -7.44 15.98 35.62
CA SER A 42 -8.06 17.26 35.25
C SER A 42 -7.06 18.19 34.56
N GLU A 43 -5.81 18.24 35.02
CA GLU A 43 -4.80 19.13 34.43
C GLU A 43 -4.49 18.78 32.97
N MET A 44 -4.33 17.49 32.64
CA MET A 44 -4.16 17.05 31.25
C MET A 44 -5.38 17.38 30.40
N ARG A 45 -6.59 17.22 30.96
CA ARG A 45 -7.83 17.57 30.29
C ARG A 45 -7.88 19.07 29.99
N ASP A 46 -7.54 19.92 30.95
CA ASP A 46 -7.54 21.37 30.80
C ASP A 46 -6.53 21.82 29.74
N VAL A 47 -5.35 21.19 29.70
CA VAL A 47 -4.34 21.45 28.66
C VAL A 47 -4.84 21.03 27.28
N ILE A 48 -5.51 19.88 27.14
CA ILE A 48 -6.00 19.36 25.85
C ILE A 48 -7.23 20.15 25.35
N ASP A 49 -8.12 20.51 26.26
CA ASP A 49 -9.40 21.16 25.96
C ASP A 49 -9.27 22.69 25.87
N ALA A 50 -8.14 23.28 26.28
CA ALA A 50 -7.85 24.69 26.07
C ALA A 50 -7.87 25.04 24.57
N THR A 51 -8.62 26.08 24.20
CA THR A 51 -8.91 26.44 22.80
C THR A 51 -7.64 26.64 21.96
N GLY A 52 -6.59 27.27 22.51
CA GLY A 52 -5.31 27.43 21.82
C GLY A 52 -4.54 26.11 21.65
N SER A 53 -4.53 25.27 22.68
CA SER A 53 -3.88 23.96 22.67
C SER A 53 -4.55 22.98 21.73
N GLN A 54 -5.87 23.05 21.60
CA GLN A 54 -6.62 22.17 20.71
C GLN A 54 -6.14 22.32 19.27
N VAL A 55 -5.91 23.55 18.80
CA VAL A 55 -5.35 23.81 17.45
C VAL A 55 -3.92 23.28 17.34
N LEU A 56 -3.09 23.51 18.36
CA LEU A 56 -1.69 23.09 18.39
C LEU A 56 -1.49 21.56 18.46
N ILE A 57 -2.48 20.82 18.94
CA ILE A 57 -2.42 19.35 19.03
C ILE A 57 -3.13 18.72 17.83
N LEU A 58 -4.35 19.17 17.51
CA LEU A 58 -5.19 18.58 16.48
C LEU A 58 -4.63 18.78 15.07
N ASN A 59 -4.15 19.98 14.73
CA ASN A 59 -3.65 20.25 13.38
C ASN A 59 -2.43 19.39 13.03
N PRO A 60 -1.39 19.26 13.88
CA PRO A 60 -0.30 18.33 13.61
C PRO A 60 -0.74 16.88 13.48
N MET A 61 -1.70 16.43 14.29
CA MET A 61 -2.23 15.07 14.18
C MET A 61 -2.91 14.84 12.83
N ARG A 62 -3.79 15.76 12.41
CA ARG A 62 -4.45 15.70 11.09
C ARG A 62 -3.41 15.73 9.96
N ALA A 63 -2.47 16.67 10.02
CA ALA A 63 -1.42 16.80 9.02
C ALA A 63 -0.58 15.52 8.87
N ARG A 64 -0.21 14.86 9.98
CA ARG A 64 0.49 13.56 9.93
C ARG A 64 -0.36 12.46 9.30
N ALA A 65 -1.65 12.39 9.66
CA ALA A 65 -2.55 11.38 9.12
C ALA A 65 -2.76 11.55 7.61
N GLU A 66 -2.95 12.80 7.16
CA GLU A 66 -3.06 13.13 5.72
C GLU A 66 -1.75 12.86 4.99
N ALA A 67 -0.60 13.28 5.54
CA ALA A 67 0.71 13.03 4.96
C ALA A 67 0.98 11.53 4.79
N LYS A 68 0.55 10.70 5.74
CA LYS A 68 0.65 9.24 5.65
C LYS A 68 -0.21 8.67 4.53
N ILE A 69 -1.46 9.13 4.40
CA ILE A 69 -2.36 8.68 3.32
C ILE A 69 -1.80 9.11 1.95
N ASP A 70 -1.29 10.35 1.85
CA ASP A 70 -0.65 10.85 0.64
C ASP A 70 0.59 10.03 0.29
N GLU A 71 1.46 9.73 1.27
CA GLU A 71 2.62 8.86 1.06
C GLU A 71 2.20 7.45 0.61
N GLU A 72 1.13 6.90 1.16
CA GLU A 72 0.58 5.61 0.73
C GLU A 72 0.06 5.65 -0.72
N LEU A 73 -0.48 6.77 -1.18
CA LEU A 73 -1.08 6.89 -2.52
C LEU A 73 -0.08 7.37 -3.58
N ARG A 74 0.99 8.07 -3.16
CA ARG A 74 2.02 8.64 -4.03
C ARG A 74 2.61 7.61 -4.98
N ALA A 75 2.95 6.42 -4.49
CA ALA A 75 3.54 5.38 -5.32
C ALA A 75 2.55 4.72 -6.32
N LEU A 76 1.25 5.03 -6.22
CA LEU A 76 0.18 4.41 -7.01
C LEU A 76 -0.49 5.37 -7.99
N MET A 77 -0.47 6.67 -7.73
CA MET A 77 -1.32 7.63 -8.48
C MET A 77 -0.63 8.93 -8.82
N TRP A 78 0.65 9.09 -8.49
CA TRP A 78 1.37 10.32 -8.77
C TRP A 78 1.53 10.53 -10.29
N TYR A 79 1.30 11.77 -10.73
CA TYR A 79 1.48 12.21 -12.11
C TYR A 79 2.31 13.50 -12.12
N PRO A 80 3.41 13.57 -12.91
CA PRO A 80 3.99 12.49 -13.71
C PRO A 80 4.63 11.41 -12.82
N CYS A 81 4.44 10.13 -13.15
CA CYS A 81 4.90 8.99 -12.36
C CYS A 81 6.43 8.87 -12.40
N PRO A 82 7.15 9.02 -11.27
CA PRO A 82 8.61 8.93 -11.30
C PRO A 82 9.13 7.49 -11.31
N LEU A 83 8.26 6.50 -11.12
CA LEU A 83 8.66 5.11 -10.90
C LEU A 83 8.91 4.36 -12.20
N SER A 84 9.96 3.54 -12.20
CA SER A 84 10.18 2.49 -13.21
C SER A 84 9.04 1.47 -13.17
N LEU A 85 8.87 0.69 -14.25
CA LEU A 85 7.88 -0.39 -14.27
C LEU A 85 8.08 -1.37 -13.10
N ARG A 86 9.33 -1.73 -12.78
CA ARG A 86 9.68 -2.60 -11.64
C ARG A 86 9.16 -2.00 -10.34
N ASP A 87 9.54 -0.75 -10.04
CA ASP A 87 9.26 -0.15 -8.74
C ASP A 87 7.77 0.14 -8.57
N TYR A 88 7.08 0.47 -9.66
CA TYR A 88 5.62 0.62 -9.68
C TYR A 88 4.91 -0.71 -9.41
N VAL A 89 5.34 -1.81 -10.02
CA VAL A 89 4.77 -3.14 -9.75
C VAL A 89 5.06 -3.59 -8.32
N PHE A 90 6.24 -3.30 -7.79
CA PHE A 90 6.58 -3.60 -6.40
C PHE A 90 5.82 -2.73 -5.41
N SER A 91 5.43 -1.49 -5.76
CA SER A 91 4.56 -0.66 -4.91
C SER A 91 3.17 -1.28 -4.74
N PHE A 92 2.65 -1.92 -5.80
CA PHE A 92 1.43 -2.73 -5.77
C PHE A 92 1.60 -3.98 -4.91
N GLN A 93 2.68 -4.73 -5.15
CA GLN A 93 2.93 -5.96 -4.42
C GLN A 93 3.20 -5.70 -2.93
N LYS A 94 3.86 -4.60 -2.54
CA LYS A 94 4.02 -4.22 -1.12
C LYS A 94 2.69 -4.17 -0.35
N ARG A 95 1.58 -3.87 -1.03
CA ARG A 95 0.23 -3.82 -0.45
C ARG A 95 -0.51 -5.13 -0.61
N ARG A 96 -0.53 -5.69 -1.84
CA ARG A 96 -1.31 -6.88 -2.18
C ARG A 96 -0.62 -8.21 -1.89
N GLY A 97 0.66 -8.14 -1.56
CA GLY A 97 1.61 -9.20 -1.28
C GLY A 97 1.71 -10.27 -2.35
N ILE A 98 2.43 -11.33 -1.99
CA ILE A 98 2.71 -12.49 -2.82
C ILE A 98 1.95 -13.68 -2.24
N TRP A 99 1.09 -14.26 -3.06
CA TRP A 99 0.21 -15.35 -2.67
C TRP A 99 0.80 -16.71 -3.04
N LYS A 100 0.40 -17.76 -2.30
CA LYS A 100 0.72 -19.14 -2.69
C LYS A 100 0.26 -19.45 -4.11
N HIS A 101 -0.97 -19.05 -4.45
CA HIS A 101 -1.57 -19.25 -5.76
C HIS A 101 -1.07 -18.22 -6.78
N PRO A 102 -0.42 -18.63 -7.90
CA PRO A 102 0.16 -17.70 -8.88
C PRO A 102 -0.83 -16.69 -9.47
N LEU A 103 -2.07 -17.08 -9.76
CA LEU A 103 -3.10 -16.16 -10.27
C LEU A 103 -3.40 -14.99 -9.33
N LYS A 104 -3.37 -15.20 -8.01
CA LYS A 104 -3.63 -14.13 -7.02
C LYS A 104 -2.51 -13.09 -7.02
N THR A 105 -1.26 -13.52 -7.23
CA THR A 105 -0.10 -12.63 -7.39
C THR A 105 -0.09 -11.96 -8.77
N ARG A 106 -0.52 -12.68 -9.82
CA ARG A 106 -0.52 -12.20 -11.21
C ARG A 106 -1.49 -11.05 -11.44
N PHE A 107 -2.67 -11.10 -10.81
CA PHE A 107 -3.71 -10.08 -10.96
C PHE A 107 -3.23 -8.66 -10.61
N PRO A 108 -2.68 -8.37 -9.41
CA PRO A 108 -2.20 -7.03 -9.09
C PRO A 108 -1.04 -6.58 -10.00
N ILE A 109 -0.19 -7.49 -10.46
CA ILE A 109 0.87 -7.17 -11.45
C ILE A 109 0.25 -6.67 -12.75
N ARG A 110 -0.80 -7.34 -13.25
CA ARG A 110 -1.51 -6.93 -14.46
C ARG A 110 -2.15 -5.56 -14.28
N VAL A 111 -2.82 -5.32 -13.15
CA VAL A 111 -3.44 -4.00 -12.92
C VAL A 111 -2.38 -2.90 -12.78
N ALA A 112 -1.27 -3.17 -12.11
CA ALA A 112 -0.15 -2.23 -12.05
C ALA A 112 0.38 -1.89 -13.45
N SER A 113 0.54 -2.90 -14.31
CA SER A 113 1.01 -2.71 -15.70
C SER A 113 0.04 -1.85 -16.52
N VAL A 114 -1.27 -2.07 -16.38
CA VAL A 114 -2.30 -1.24 -17.02
C VAL A 114 -2.21 0.21 -16.57
N GLN A 115 -2.13 0.45 -15.25
CA GLN A 115 -2.10 1.81 -14.72
C GLN A 115 -0.80 2.53 -15.07
N TRP A 116 0.34 1.87 -14.96
CA TRP A 116 1.63 2.43 -15.33
C TRP A 116 1.67 2.81 -16.82
N ALA A 117 1.12 1.96 -17.70
CA ALA A 117 0.99 2.28 -19.12
C ALA A 117 0.14 3.53 -19.35
N LYS A 118 -1.01 3.66 -18.68
CA LYS A 118 -1.87 4.86 -18.78
C LYS A 118 -1.14 6.12 -18.33
N LEU A 119 -0.41 6.06 -17.22
CA LEU A 119 0.36 7.19 -16.71
C LEU A 119 1.45 7.61 -17.71
N LYS A 120 2.29 6.66 -18.14
CA LYS A 120 3.41 6.94 -19.04
C LYS A 120 3.02 7.36 -20.45
N MET A 121 2.00 6.73 -21.02
CA MET A 121 1.49 7.15 -22.32
C MET A 121 0.74 8.48 -22.24
N GLY A 122 0.09 8.78 -21.11
CA GLY A 122 -0.50 10.09 -20.85
C GLY A 122 0.54 11.19 -20.66
N GLU A 123 1.69 10.90 -20.04
CA GLU A 123 2.84 11.82 -19.97
C GLU A 123 3.45 12.11 -21.35
N ALA A 124 3.48 11.10 -22.23
CA ALA A 124 4.02 11.21 -23.58
C ALA A 124 3.00 11.71 -24.62
N GLU A 125 1.75 11.96 -24.22
CA GLU A 125 0.62 12.31 -25.11
C GLU A 125 0.40 11.29 -26.26
N THR A 126 0.77 10.03 -26.03
CA THR A 126 0.67 8.97 -27.04
C THR A 126 -0.74 8.39 -27.08
N ALA A 127 -1.48 8.71 -28.15
CA ALA A 127 -2.77 8.08 -28.43
C ALA A 127 -2.57 6.76 -29.20
N VAL A 128 -3.21 5.69 -28.72
CA VAL A 128 -3.28 4.39 -29.40
C VAL A 128 -4.70 3.87 -29.36
N ASP A 129 -5.07 3.04 -30.34
CA ASP A 129 -6.34 2.32 -30.28
C ASP A 129 -6.35 1.26 -29.16
N GLN A 130 -7.54 0.78 -28.81
CA GLN A 130 -7.73 -0.19 -27.73
C GLN A 130 -6.98 -1.51 -27.97
N GLN A 131 -6.90 -1.97 -29.23
CA GLN A 131 -6.25 -3.24 -29.57
C GLN A 131 -4.72 -3.14 -29.44
N ALA A 132 -4.14 -2.00 -29.85
CA ALA A 132 -2.74 -1.68 -29.62
C ALA A 132 -2.46 -1.54 -28.11
N PHE A 133 -3.32 -0.84 -27.37
CA PHE A 133 -3.20 -0.70 -25.93
C PHE A 133 -3.20 -2.04 -25.19
N ASP A 134 -4.11 -2.96 -25.55
CA ASP A 134 -4.17 -4.29 -24.95
C ASP A 134 -2.90 -5.10 -25.20
N ARG A 135 -2.31 -4.99 -26.41
CA ARG A 135 -1.04 -5.64 -26.74
C ARG A 135 0.12 -5.04 -25.94
N ILE A 136 0.20 -3.70 -25.84
CA ILE A 136 1.19 -2.99 -25.00
C ILE A 136 1.12 -3.46 -23.55
N ILE A 137 -0.09 -3.51 -22.97
CA ILE A 137 -0.31 -3.99 -21.61
C ILE A 137 0.21 -5.42 -21.44
N ASN A 138 -0.07 -6.31 -22.39
CA ASN A 138 0.36 -7.71 -22.30
C ASN A 138 1.89 -7.86 -22.39
N SER A 139 2.57 -7.03 -23.18
CA SER A 139 4.04 -6.98 -23.23
C SER A 139 4.61 -6.43 -21.91
N LEU A 140 4.09 -5.32 -21.39
CA LEU A 140 4.48 -4.76 -20.09
C LEU A 140 4.24 -5.72 -18.94
N PHE A 141 3.10 -6.40 -18.95
CA PHE A 141 2.74 -7.40 -17.97
C PHE A 141 3.71 -8.59 -18.00
N SER A 142 4.17 -9.01 -19.18
CA SER A 142 5.21 -10.05 -19.31
C SER A 142 6.51 -9.61 -18.67
N ILE A 143 6.98 -8.38 -18.95
CA ILE A 143 8.20 -7.81 -18.34
C ILE A 143 8.05 -7.72 -16.81
N ALA A 144 6.92 -7.21 -16.33
CA ALA A 144 6.63 -7.09 -14.91
C ALA A 144 6.62 -8.46 -14.20
N CYS A 145 6.11 -9.50 -14.86
CA CYS A 145 6.17 -10.86 -14.34
C CYS A 145 7.58 -11.44 -14.26
N LEU A 146 8.52 -11.02 -15.12
CA LEU A 146 9.93 -11.40 -15.00
C LEU A 146 10.54 -10.84 -13.72
N PHE A 147 10.31 -9.55 -13.42
CA PHE A 147 10.77 -8.94 -12.17
C PHE A 147 10.15 -9.58 -10.94
N ALA A 148 8.83 -9.82 -10.96
CA ALA A 148 8.15 -10.52 -9.87
C ALA A 148 8.67 -11.95 -9.70
N HIS A 149 9.00 -12.66 -10.79
CA HIS A 149 9.61 -13.98 -10.73
C HIS A 149 10.98 -13.93 -10.06
N ALA A 150 11.87 -13.05 -10.54
CA ALA A 150 13.21 -12.87 -9.98
C ALA A 150 13.15 -12.55 -8.47
N HIS A 151 12.22 -11.67 -8.08
CA HIS A 151 12.01 -11.30 -6.69
C HIS A 151 11.51 -12.49 -5.85
N ASP A 152 10.48 -13.20 -6.31
CA ASP A 152 9.93 -14.38 -5.65
C ASP A 152 11.02 -15.45 -5.39
N GLN A 153 11.90 -15.70 -6.37
CA GLN A 153 12.97 -16.69 -6.23
C GLN A 153 14.04 -16.27 -5.24
N THR A 154 14.42 -14.99 -5.26
CA THR A 154 15.53 -14.47 -4.46
C THR A 154 15.16 -14.23 -3.01
N TYR A 155 13.95 -13.73 -2.76
CA TYR A 155 13.51 -13.28 -1.45
C TYR A 155 12.58 -14.26 -0.73
N TYR A 156 11.90 -15.17 -1.44
CA TYR A 156 10.98 -16.16 -0.86
C TYR A 156 11.22 -17.58 -1.37
N PRO A 157 12.43 -18.15 -1.20
CA PRO A 157 12.73 -19.51 -1.63
C PRO A 157 11.80 -20.57 -0.98
N GLU A 158 11.32 -20.33 0.24
CA GLU A 158 10.35 -21.16 0.93
C GLU A 158 9.02 -21.26 0.17
N LEU A 159 8.59 -20.19 -0.50
CA LEU A 159 7.38 -20.19 -1.32
C LEU A 159 7.55 -21.07 -2.56
N LYS A 160 8.76 -21.15 -3.12
CA LYS A 160 9.09 -22.08 -4.21
C LYS A 160 8.93 -23.52 -3.74
N ALA A 161 9.51 -23.86 -2.59
CA ALA A 161 9.39 -25.20 -2.01
C ALA A 161 7.92 -25.55 -1.71
N LEU A 162 7.16 -24.60 -1.15
CA LEU A 162 5.74 -24.78 -0.86
C LEU A 162 4.89 -24.99 -2.13
N ARG A 163 5.22 -24.30 -3.23
CA ARG A 163 4.55 -24.44 -4.53
C ARG A 163 4.95 -25.75 -5.25
N ALA A 164 6.15 -26.27 -5.01
CA ALA A 164 6.62 -27.54 -5.56
C ALA A 164 5.98 -28.76 -4.87
N ASN A 165 5.75 -28.68 -3.55
CA ASN A 165 5.23 -29.79 -2.75
C ASN A 165 3.70 -29.96 -2.82
N THR A 166 2.97 -29.06 -3.47
CA THR A 166 1.52 -29.19 -3.59
C THR A 166 1.13 -30.02 -4.82
N ASN A 167 0.46 -31.15 -4.61
CA ASN A 167 -0.22 -31.98 -5.62
C ASN A 167 -1.36 -31.26 -6.40
N THR A 168 -1.45 -29.93 -6.30
CA THR A 168 -2.54 -29.09 -6.82
C THR A 168 -2.32 -28.61 -8.26
N GLY A 169 -1.31 -29.12 -8.97
CA GLY A 169 -0.99 -28.70 -10.34
C GLY A 169 -0.41 -27.28 -10.47
N PHE A 170 -0.12 -26.60 -9.34
CA PHE A 170 0.47 -25.26 -9.33
C PHE A 170 1.81 -25.13 -10.07
N PRO A 171 2.72 -26.12 -10.05
CA PRO A 171 3.96 -26.03 -10.84
C PRO A 171 3.69 -25.87 -12.35
N ARG A 172 2.74 -26.64 -12.90
CA ARG A 172 2.35 -26.58 -14.32
C ARG A 172 1.62 -25.28 -14.66
N LEU A 173 0.68 -24.86 -13.80
CA LEU A 173 0.01 -23.55 -13.94
C LEU A 173 1.01 -22.40 -13.86
N ARG A 174 1.99 -22.45 -12.96
CA ARG A 174 3.01 -21.40 -12.83
C ARG A 174 3.89 -21.33 -14.08
N ALA A 175 4.37 -22.47 -14.59
CA ALA A 175 5.16 -22.50 -15.82
C ALA A 175 4.39 -21.96 -17.03
N LEU A 176 3.06 -22.16 -17.07
CA LEU A 176 2.20 -21.61 -18.13
C LEU A 176 1.86 -20.12 -17.92
N LEU A 177 1.85 -19.64 -16.67
CA LEU A 177 1.28 -18.34 -16.30
C LEU A 177 2.32 -17.31 -15.85
N MET A 178 3.56 -17.70 -15.58
CA MET A 178 4.65 -16.80 -15.27
C MET A 178 5.91 -17.26 -16.01
N PRO A 179 6.61 -16.35 -16.70
CA PRO A 179 7.90 -16.68 -17.29
C PRO A 179 8.86 -17.16 -16.19
N ASN A 180 9.66 -18.16 -16.54
CA ASN A 180 10.68 -18.74 -15.68
C ASN A 180 12.03 -18.24 -16.19
N VAL A 181 12.72 -17.43 -15.38
CA VAL A 181 14.05 -16.92 -15.71
C VAL A 181 14.97 -17.19 -14.53
N SER A 182 16.05 -17.90 -14.82
CA SER A 182 17.02 -18.38 -13.82
C SER A 182 18.32 -17.58 -13.86
N ASN A 183 18.59 -16.89 -14.97
CA ASN A 183 19.80 -16.12 -15.21
C ASN A 183 19.50 -14.89 -16.09
N ILE A 184 20.50 -14.01 -16.23
CA ILE A 184 20.36 -12.76 -16.97
C ILE A 184 20.20 -12.97 -18.49
N ASP A 185 20.77 -14.04 -19.05
CA ASP A 185 20.66 -14.34 -20.48
C ASP A 185 19.24 -14.79 -20.84
N GLU A 186 18.61 -15.63 -20.01
CA GLU A 186 17.20 -15.99 -20.11
C GLU A 186 16.27 -14.78 -19.93
N PHE A 187 16.61 -13.88 -19.01
CA PHE A 187 15.90 -12.61 -18.85
C PHE A 187 15.97 -11.76 -20.12
N PHE A 188 17.16 -11.57 -20.67
CA PHE A 188 17.35 -10.83 -21.92
C PHE A 188 16.62 -11.47 -23.09
N SER A 189 16.75 -12.79 -23.26
CA SER A 189 16.03 -13.54 -24.27
C SER A 189 14.51 -13.35 -24.17
N SER A 190 13.97 -13.29 -22.95
CA SER A 190 12.53 -13.08 -22.71
C SER A 190 12.05 -11.67 -23.08
N ILE A 191 12.85 -10.64 -22.81
CA ILE A 191 12.49 -9.24 -23.16
C ILE A 191 12.82 -8.88 -24.61
N ASP A 192 13.74 -9.60 -25.25
CA ASP A 192 14.03 -9.44 -26.68
C ASP A 192 12.95 -10.13 -27.53
N ASN A 193 12.32 -11.18 -27.00
CA ASN A 193 11.26 -11.96 -27.64
C ASN A 193 9.89 -11.76 -26.97
N LEU A 194 9.49 -10.49 -26.76
CA LEU A 194 8.22 -10.19 -26.11
C LEU A 194 7.04 -10.79 -26.87
N PRO A 195 6.06 -11.36 -26.14
CA PRO A 195 4.86 -11.84 -26.77
C PRO A 195 4.01 -10.64 -27.25
N PHE A 196 3.12 -10.92 -28.20
CA PHE A 196 2.09 -9.98 -28.70
C PHE A 196 2.57 -8.87 -29.64
N GLY A 197 3.75 -9.03 -30.26
CA GLY A 197 4.13 -8.33 -31.47
C GLY A 197 4.70 -6.92 -31.28
N PHE A 198 5.09 -6.55 -30.06
CA PHE A 198 5.85 -5.33 -29.78
C PHE A 198 7.25 -5.69 -29.29
N SER A 199 8.27 -5.16 -29.95
CA SER A 199 9.64 -5.10 -29.45
C SER A 199 9.80 -4.01 -28.40
N LEU A 200 10.83 -4.11 -27.55
CA LEU A 200 11.18 -3.04 -26.61
C LEU A 200 11.33 -1.69 -27.31
N LYS A 201 12.00 -1.67 -28.47
CA LYS A 201 12.22 -0.44 -29.27
C LYS A 201 10.91 0.20 -29.72
N GLU A 202 9.90 -0.59 -30.08
CA GLU A 202 8.58 -0.06 -30.44
C GLU A 202 7.84 0.49 -29.21
N LEU A 203 7.93 -0.18 -28.06
CA LEU A 203 7.38 0.34 -26.81
C LEU A 203 8.04 1.66 -26.40
N THR A 204 9.36 1.80 -26.56
CA THR A 204 10.08 3.05 -26.29
C THR A 204 9.60 4.20 -27.17
N LYS A 205 9.34 3.93 -28.47
CA LYS A 205 8.78 4.93 -29.39
C LYS A 205 7.40 5.43 -28.98
N LEU A 206 6.66 4.65 -28.19
CA LEU A 206 5.35 5.03 -27.65
C LEU A 206 5.44 5.83 -26.34
N GLY A 207 6.65 6.23 -25.93
CA GLY A 207 6.89 7.02 -24.71
C GLY A 207 7.04 6.18 -23.44
N LEU A 208 7.19 4.85 -23.56
CA LEU A 208 7.44 3.98 -22.41
C LEU A 208 8.95 3.95 -22.13
N PRO A 209 9.42 4.34 -20.93
CA PRO A 209 10.85 4.37 -20.61
C PRO A 209 11.38 2.95 -20.33
N LEU A 210 11.57 2.18 -21.40
CA LEU A 210 12.02 0.80 -21.38
C LEU A 210 13.36 0.69 -22.12
N ASP A 211 14.46 0.91 -21.41
CA ASP A 211 15.79 0.61 -21.91
C ASP A 211 16.21 -0.82 -21.54
N ARG A 212 16.78 -1.54 -22.51
CA ARG A 212 17.18 -2.94 -22.32
C ARG A 212 18.22 -3.10 -21.21
N GLN A 213 19.21 -2.22 -21.15
CA GLN A 213 20.27 -2.30 -20.14
C GLN A 213 19.76 -1.91 -18.76
N GLU A 214 18.91 -0.89 -18.67
CA GLU A 214 18.26 -0.51 -17.40
C GLU A 214 17.38 -1.64 -16.83
N LEU A 215 16.64 -2.35 -17.70
CA LEU A 215 15.87 -3.52 -17.31
C LEU A 215 16.78 -4.67 -16.81
N GLY A 216 17.92 -4.89 -17.49
CA GLY A 216 18.93 -5.87 -17.07
C GLY A 216 19.59 -5.52 -15.72
N ALA A 217 19.96 -4.26 -15.52
CA ALA A 217 20.48 -3.76 -14.25
C ALA A 217 19.45 -3.94 -13.13
N SER A 218 18.19 -3.62 -13.41
CA SER A 218 17.07 -3.81 -12.47
C SER A 218 16.88 -5.27 -12.06
N TYR A 219 17.06 -6.22 -12.98
CA TYR A 219 17.04 -7.65 -12.69
C TYR A 219 18.19 -8.04 -11.76
N THR A 220 19.40 -7.61 -12.09
CA THR A 220 20.61 -7.89 -11.30
C THR A 220 20.48 -7.36 -9.87
N GLU A 221 20.00 -6.13 -9.69
CA GLU A 221 19.75 -5.56 -8.36
C GLU A 221 18.82 -6.42 -7.50
N ILE A 222 17.80 -7.03 -8.11
CA ILE A 222 16.87 -7.94 -7.42
C ILE A 222 17.62 -9.20 -6.97
N ILE A 223 18.36 -9.85 -7.86
CA ILE A 223 19.08 -11.09 -7.58
C ILE A 223 20.19 -10.87 -6.53
N GLU A 224 20.88 -9.74 -6.59
CA GLU A 224 21.93 -9.33 -5.63
C GLU A 224 21.36 -8.80 -4.30
N LYS A 225 20.03 -8.84 -4.13
CA LYS A 225 19.30 -8.39 -2.94
C LYS A 225 19.48 -6.90 -2.59
N ARG A 226 19.80 -6.05 -3.57
CA ARG A 226 20.05 -4.61 -3.36
C ARG A 226 18.78 -3.75 -3.26
N VAL A 227 17.63 -4.26 -3.73
CA VAL A 227 16.38 -3.47 -3.84
C VAL A 227 15.61 -3.36 -2.51
N PHE A 228 15.77 -4.30 -1.60
CA PHE A 228 15.00 -4.37 -0.35
C PHE A 228 15.90 -4.54 0.88
N GLY A 229 15.93 -3.51 1.73
CA GLY A 229 16.43 -3.63 3.10
C GLY A 229 15.47 -4.44 3.99
N PRO A 230 15.92 -4.86 5.20
CA PRO A 230 15.18 -5.77 6.09
C PRO A 230 13.80 -5.27 6.54
N THR A 231 13.51 -3.97 6.42
CA THR A 231 12.27 -3.33 6.87
C THR A 231 11.20 -3.16 5.79
N THR A 232 11.51 -3.50 4.52
CA THR A 232 10.65 -3.20 3.35
C THR A 232 10.14 -4.45 2.62
N ALA A 233 10.17 -5.62 3.27
CA ALA A 233 9.78 -6.87 2.65
C ALA A 233 8.31 -6.88 2.21
N ILE A 234 8.07 -7.39 0.99
CA ILE A 234 6.72 -7.61 0.46
C ILE A 234 6.03 -8.69 1.32
N PRO A 235 4.78 -8.50 1.77
CA PRO A 235 4.07 -9.54 2.50
C PRO A 235 3.94 -10.82 1.66
N CYS A 236 4.28 -11.97 2.23
CA CYS A 236 4.23 -13.26 1.54
C CYS A 236 3.34 -14.26 2.29
N ALA A 237 2.55 -15.05 1.57
CA ALA A 237 1.66 -16.02 2.17
C ALA A 237 2.42 -17.20 2.81
N PRO A 238 2.03 -17.68 4.01
CA PRO A 238 0.89 -17.20 4.81
C PRO A 238 1.25 -15.95 5.63
N SER A 239 0.51 -14.85 5.44
CA SER A 239 0.66 -13.63 6.23
C SER A 239 -0.70 -13.02 6.54
N ALA A 240 -0.90 -12.59 7.79
CA ALA A 240 -2.10 -11.88 8.21
C ALA A 240 -2.29 -10.55 7.45
N ARG A 241 -1.21 -9.97 6.89
CA ARG A 241 -1.28 -8.76 6.06
C ARG A 241 -1.96 -8.98 4.72
N LEU A 242 -2.17 -10.24 4.31
CA LEU A 242 -2.89 -10.60 3.08
C LEU A 242 -4.37 -10.91 3.33
N ALA A 243 -4.79 -11.03 4.60
CA ALA A 243 -6.18 -11.31 4.94
C ALA A 243 -7.07 -10.12 4.57
N ILE A 244 -8.30 -10.42 4.14
CA ILE A 244 -9.30 -9.38 3.85
C ILE A 244 -9.55 -8.58 5.13
N PRO A 245 -9.38 -7.25 5.11
CA PRO A 245 -9.66 -6.40 6.26
C PRO A 245 -11.10 -6.54 6.74
N PRO A 246 -11.35 -6.55 8.07
CA PRO A 246 -12.71 -6.67 8.61
C PRO A 246 -13.52 -5.37 8.51
N TYR A 247 -12.88 -4.21 8.41
CA TYR A 247 -13.52 -2.88 8.48
C TYR A 247 -13.32 -2.10 7.19
N VAL A 248 -13.91 -2.60 6.11
CA VAL A 248 -13.80 -2.05 4.76
C VAL A 248 -14.74 -0.85 4.60
N LEU A 249 -14.19 0.30 4.20
CA LEU A 249 -14.98 1.50 3.94
C LEU A 249 -15.38 1.62 2.47
N THR A 250 -14.43 1.46 1.55
CA THR A 250 -14.67 1.61 0.11
C THR A 250 -14.55 0.28 -0.62
N ARG A 251 -15.16 0.19 -1.80
CA ARG A 251 -15.04 -0.98 -2.67
C ARG A 251 -13.58 -1.31 -2.96
N MET A 252 -13.26 -2.60 -3.05
CA MET A 252 -11.96 -3.09 -3.51
C MET A 252 -12.05 -4.50 -4.07
N VAL A 253 -11.05 -4.91 -4.85
CA VAL A 253 -10.94 -6.29 -5.33
C VAL A 253 -10.11 -7.10 -4.33
N VAL A 254 -10.60 -8.27 -3.92
CA VAL A 254 -9.93 -9.22 -3.03
C VAL A 254 -10.01 -10.64 -3.58
N PHE A 255 -9.29 -11.56 -2.96
CA PHE A 255 -9.35 -12.98 -3.28
C PHE A 255 -9.83 -13.78 -2.07
N ASP A 256 -11.11 -14.12 -2.03
CA ASP A 256 -11.66 -15.02 -1.03
C ASP A 256 -11.23 -16.46 -1.35
N GLU A 257 -10.68 -17.16 -0.36
CA GLU A 257 -10.30 -18.57 -0.49
C GLU A 257 -11.50 -19.50 -0.63
N ARG A 258 -12.69 -19.04 -0.23
CA ARG A 258 -13.95 -19.77 -0.37
C ARG A 258 -14.56 -19.63 -1.77
N GLN A 259 -14.14 -18.63 -2.54
CA GLN A 259 -14.68 -18.33 -3.86
C GLN A 259 -13.68 -18.73 -4.95
N GLY A 260 -13.76 -20.00 -5.34
CA GLY A 260 -13.08 -20.53 -6.52
C GLY A 260 -14.01 -20.61 -7.73
N ASN A 261 -13.45 -20.56 -8.93
CA ASN A 261 -14.14 -20.93 -10.14
C ASN A 261 -14.62 -22.38 -10.01
N VAL A 262 -15.93 -22.60 -10.05
CA VAL A 262 -16.57 -23.91 -9.80
C VAL A 262 -16.05 -25.00 -10.75
N THR A 263 -15.66 -24.62 -11.97
CA THR A 263 -15.21 -25.55 -13.01
C THR A 263 -13.72 -25.87 -12.92
N THR A 264 -12.88 -24.89 -12.55
CA THR A 264 -11.42 -25.02 -12.60
C THR A 264 -10.74 -25.02 -11.24
N GLY A 265 -11.47 -24.73 -10.17
CA GLY A 265 -10.93 -24.53 -8.82
C GLY A 265 -10.07 -23.28 -8.65
N ASN A 266 -9.84 -22.49 -9.72
CA ASN A 266 -8.97 -21.32 -9.69
C ASN A 266 -9.59 -20.19 -8.86
N PRO A 267 -8.80 -19.46 -8.05
CA PRO A 267 -9.32 -18.31 -7.31
C PRO A 267 -9.76 -17.22 -8.28
N LEU A 268 -10.96 -16.67 -8.05
CA LEU A 268 -11.46 -15.53 -8.81
C LEU A 268 -11.33 -14.25 -7.98
N PRO A 269 -10.99 -13.12 -8.62
CA PRO A 269 -11.10 -11.84 -7.95
C PRO A 269 -12.58 -11.57 -7.64
N PHE A 270 -12.86 -11.22 -6.39
CA PHE A 270 -14.17 -10.83 -5.90
C PHE A 270 -14.15 -9.35 -5.53
N ILE A 271 -15.22 -8.62 -5.85
CA ILE A 271 -15.37 -7.22 -5.44
C ILE A 271 -15.95 -7.23 -4.03
N GLN A 272 -15.12 -6.91 -3.04
CA GLN A 272 -15.59 -6.64 -1.69
C GLN A 272 -16.33 -5.29 -1.71
N PRO A 273 -17.64 -5.28 -1.43
CA PRO A 273 -18.36 -4.02 -1.32
C PRO A 273 -17.84 -3.24 -0.10
N GLY A 274 -17.75 -1.92 -0.27
CA GLY A 274 -17.58 -0.99 0.84
C GLY A 274 -18.93 -0.48 1.34
N ILE A 275 -18.93 0.17 2.51
CA ILE A 275 -20.10 0.81 3.09
C ILE A 275 -20.27 2.28 2.65
N CYS A 276 -19.28 2.84 1.96
CA CYS A 276 -19.29 4.23 1.51
C CYS A 276 -18.37 4.46 0.30
N THR A 277 -18.42 5.69 -0.22
CA THR A 277 -17.53 6.22 -1.27
C THR A 277 -16.42 7.07 -0.68
N VAL A 278 -15.36 7.31 -1.45
CA VAL A 278 -14.28 8.24 -1.05
C VAL A 278 -14.82 9.65 -0.82
N THR A 279 -15.78 10.11 -1.63
CA THR A 279 -16.46 11.39 -1.43
C THR A 279 -17.13 11.49 -0.07
N GLN A 280 -17.76 10.42 0.42
CA GLN A 280 -18.34 10.40 1.76
C GLN A 280 -17.28 10.38 2.87
N ILE A 281 -16.14 9.71 2.66
CA ILE A 281 -14.99 9.78 3.59
C ILE A 281 -14.52 11.23 3.71
N ARG A 282 -14.29 11.90 2.57
CA ARG A 282 -13.88 13.32 2.51
C ARG A 282 -14.84 14.22 3.26
N ALA A 283 -16.15 14.04 3.05
CA ALA A 283 -17.19 14.85 3.70
C ALA A 283 -17.25 14.61 5.22
N ILE A 284 -17.18 13.35 5.67
CA ILE A 284 -17.27 13.02 7.11
C ILE A 284 -16.02 13.49 7.87
N LEU A 285 -14.84 13.30 7.28
CA LEU A 285 -13.56 13.64 7.91
C LEU A 285 -13.12 15.08 7.64
N ASP A 286 -13.86 15.81 6.81
CA ASP A 286 -13.55 17.19 6.40
C ASP A 286 -12.14 17.30 5.79
N VAL A 287 -11.86 16.46 4.79
CA VAL A 287 -10.57 16.35 4.11
C VAL A 287 -10.76 16.28 2.60
N ASN A 288 -10.12 17.16 1.84
CA ASN A 288 -10.20 17.14 0.38
C ASN A 288 -9.06 16.35 -0.28
N SER A 289 -8.04 15.99 0.51
CA SER A 289 -6.75 15.45 0.06
C SER A 289 -6.76 13.95 -0.24
N ILE A 290 -7.86 13.21 -0.02
CA ILE A 290 -7.89 11.74 -0.19
C ILE A 290 -8.33 11.34 -1.60
N PRO A 291 -7.45 11.01 -2.56
CA PRO A 291 -7.86 10.62 -3.92
C PRO A 291 -8.56 9.26 -3.99
N GLU A 292 -9.25 8.99 -5.10
CA GLU A 292 -9.88 7.69 -5.36
C GLU A 292 -8.82 6.66 -5.79
N PRO A 293 -8.60 5.57 -5.04
CA PRO A 293 -7.49 4.64 -5.28
C PRO A 293 -7.75 3.61 -6.40
N GLY A 294 -8.81 3.83 -7.20
CA GLY A 294 -9.30 2.87 -8.20
C GLY A 294 -10.07 1.70 -7.60
N ASN A 295 -10.21 0.61 -8.36
CA ASN A 295 -11.04 -0.54 -7.97
C ASN A 295 -10.25 -1.66 -7.27
N VAL A 296 -8.92 -1.66 -7.34
CA VAL A 296 -8.10 -2.73 -6.74
C VAL A 296 -7.83 -2.50 -5.27
N PHE A 297 -7.65 -1.25 -4.88
CA PHE A 297 -7.39 -0.86 -3.51
C PHE A 297 -8.63 -0.25 -2.87
N GLY A 298 -8.70 -0.33 -1.55
CA GLY A 298 -9.79 0.26 -0.79
C GLY A 298 -9.32 0.83 0.54
N PHE A 299 -10.01 1.87 1.00
CA PHE A 299 -9.81 2.39 2.34
C PHE A 299 -10.46 1.50 3.37
N CYS A 300 -9.71 1.23 4.43
CA CYS A 300 -10.13 0.43 5.57
C CYS A 300 -9.79 1.16 6.87
N LEU A 301 -10.41 0.74 7.96
CA LEU A 301 -10.07 1.18 9.33
C LEU A 301 -9.42 0.03 10.09
N ARG A 302 -8.49 0.32 11.01
CA ARG A 302 -7.80 -0.76 11.75
C ARG A 302 -8.64 -1.32 12.87
N THR A 303 -9.51 -0.51 13.48
CA THR A 303 -10.22 -0.87 14.71
C THR A 303 -11.73 -0.85 14.55
N ARG A 304 -12.41 -1.73 15.30
CA ARG A 304 -13.88 -1.77 15.39
C ARG A 304 -14.43 -0.43 15.86
N TRP A 305 -13.73 0.21 16.81
CA TRP A 305 -14.12 1.50 17.37
C TRP A 305 -14.21 2.57 16.29
N ALA A 306 -13.14 2.77 15.50
CA ALA A 306 -13.12 3.77 14.43
C ALA A 306 -14.21 3.47 13.41
N HIS A 307 -14.40 2.19 13.06
CA HIS A 307 -15.43 1.75 12.13
C HIS A 307 -16.84 2.05 12.63
N SER A 308 -17.17 1.68 13.87
CA SER A 308 -18.49 1.98 14.47
C SER A 308 -18.75 3.47 14.55
N LEU A 309 -17.73 4.28 14.84
CA LEU A 309 -17.86 5.74 14.88
C LEU A 309 -18.12 6.33 13.49
N PHE A 310 -17.38 5.86 12.48
CA PHE A 310 -17.58 6.26 11.09
C PHE A 310 -18.97 5.84 10.57
N VAL A 311 -19.40 4.62 10.86
CA VAL A 311 -20.77 4.13 10.56
C VAL A 311 -21.82 5.03 11.21
N SER A 312 -21.61 5.45 12.47
CA SER A 312 -22.55 6.37 13.12
C SER A 312 -22.64 7.71 12.35
N ALA A 313 -21.52 8.19 11.83
CA ALA A 313 -21.46 9.42 11.04
C ALA A 313 -22.17 9.29 9.68
N LEU A 314 -22.04 8.14 9.03
CA LEU A 314 -22.82 7.84 7.81
C LEU A 314 -24.33 7.91 8.06
N HIS A 315 -24.79 7.59 9.28
CA HIS A 315 -26.19 7.69 9.70
C HIS A 315 -26.57 9.06 10.28
N GLY A 316 -25.76 10.10 10.04
CA GLY A 316 -26.09 11.49 10.40
C GLY A 316 -25.55 11.98 11.74
N ARG A 317 -24.78 11.16 12.48
CA ARG A 317 -24.10 11.65 13.69
C ARG A 317 -23.00 12.65 13.32
N VAL A 318 -23.07 13.85 13.88
CA VAL A 318 -21.97 14.82 13.79
C VAL A 318 -20.81 14.35 14.67
N LEU A 319 -19.63 14.19 14.06
CA LEU A 319 -18.40 13.83 14.77
C LEU A 319 -17.71 15.08 15.29
N ALA A 320 -17.20 15.02 16.52
CA ALA A 320 -16.29 16.03 17.04
C ALA A 320 -14.95 15.99 16.27
N GLU A 321 -14.23 17.10 16.26
CA GLU A 321 -12.96 17.21 15.52
C GLU A 321 -11.91 16.17 15.94
N TRP A 322 -11.81 15.88 17.23
CA TRP A 322 -10.94 14.81 17.75
C TRP A 322 -11.30 13.42 17.23
N GLN A 323 -12.59 13.18 17.00
CA GLN A 323 -13.07 11.91 16.44
C GLN A 323 -12.71 11.80 14.96
N LYS A 324 -12.85 12.88 14.20
CA LYS A 324 -12.42 12.93 12.80
C LYS A 324 -10.92 12.67 12.67
N ALA A 325 -10.10 13.36 13.46
CA ALA A 325 -8.65 13.16 13.45
C ALA A 325 -8.24 11.73 13.84
N ALA A 326 -8.89 11.16 14.85
CA ALA A 326 -8.62 9.77 15.26
C ALA A 326 -8.99 8.75 14.18
N ILE A 327 -10.14 8.94 13.50
CA ILE A 327 -10.52 8.08 12.38
C ILE A 327 -9.52 8.23 11.22
N LEU A 328 -9.07 9.46 10.95
CA LEU A 328 -8.11 9.74 9.89
C LEU A 328 -6.77 9.04 10.12
N GLU A 329 -6.26 9.00 11.36
CA GLU A 329 -5.06 8.22 11.71
C GLU A 329 -5.24 6.70 11.56
N GLU A 330 -6.46 6.22 11.81
CA GLU A 330 -6.85 4.80 11.69
C GLU A 330 -7.12 4.37 10.25
N LEU A 331 -7.29 5.33 9.34
CA LEU A 331 -7.46 5.09 7.92
C LEU A 331 -6.17 4.52 7.31
N TYR A 332 -6.32 3.59 6.39
CA TYR A 332 -5.23 3.06 5.58
C TYR A 332 -5.76 2.49 4.27
N LEU A 333 -4.85 2.36 3.30
CA LEU A 333 -5.13 1.73 2.03
C LEU A 333 -4.73 0.25 2.03
N PHE A 334 -5.65 -0.62 1.62
CA PHE A 334 -5.42 -2.06 1.45
C PHE A 334 -5.37 -2.49 -0.01
#